data_AF-A0A418MJS3-F1
#
_entry.id   AF-A0A418MJS3-F1
#
_cell.length_a   1.000
_cell.length_b   1.000
_cell.length_c   1.000
_cell.angle_alpha   90.00
_cell.angle_beta   90.00
_cell.angle_gamma   90.00
#
_symmetry.space_group_name_H-M   'P 1'
#
loop_
_entity.id
_entity.type
_entity.pdbx_description
1 polymer ?
#
loop_
_entity_poly.entity_id
_entity_poly.type
_entity_poly.pdbx_seq_one_letter_code
_entity_poly.pdbx_strand_id
1 'polypeptide(L)'
;MKSALSKGLLVVAVLSLASCDYQKYNTIRQSDYRGNDPYVYGPNKDSAAIQSKYKYTPNPALEERTQKIREKLFGAGTIGEGA
;
A
#
# COMPACT_ATOMS: atom_id res chain seq x y z
N MET A 1 35.79 -20.29 28.42
CA MET A 1 35.40 -20.18 27.00
C MET A 1 33.92 -20.54 26.76
N LYS A 2 33.42 -21.69 27.25
CA LYS A 2 32.00 -22.09 27.08
C LYS A 2 30.99 -21.08 27.63
N SER A 3 31.23 -20.51 28.82
CA SER A 3 30.31 -19.53 29.42
C SER A 3 30.28 -18.19 28.68
N ALA A 4 31.39 -17.77 28.06
CA ALA A 4 31.44 -16.57 27.24
C ALA A 4 30.67 -16.75 25.92
N LEU A 5 30.78 -17.94 25.32
CA LEU A 5 30.00 -18.34 24.15
C LEU A 5 28.50 -18.41 24.43
N SER A 6 28.09 -19.01 25.56
CA SER A 6 26.68 -19.05 25.98
C SER A 6 26.12 -17.66 26.29
N LYS A 7 26.90 -16.78 26.92
CA LYS A 7 26.50 -15.39 27.18
C LYS A 7 26.38 -14.59 25.89
N GLY A 8 27.33 -14.74 24.97
CA GLY A 8 27.29 -14.11 23.65
C GLY A 8 26.08 -14.55 22.83
N LEU A 9 25.80 -15.86 22.82
CA LEU A 9 24.63 -16.41 22.13
C LEU A 9 23.31 -15.88 22.71
N LEU A 10 23.22 -15.75 24.04
CA LEU A 10 22.04 -15.19 24.71
C LEU A 10 21.85 -13.72 24.35
N VAL A 11 22.92 -12.92 24.33
CA VAL A 11 22.87 -11.51 23.90
C VAL A 11 22.40 -11.38 22.46
N VAL A 12 22.95 -12.19 21.54
CA VAL A 12 22.53 -12.20 20.13
C VAL A 12 21.06 -12.62 20.00
N ALA A 13 20.61 -13.63 20.73
CA ALA A 13 19.22 -14.08 20.70
C ALA A 13 18.24 -12.98 21.18
N VAL A 14 18.58 -12.25 22.24
CA VAL A 14 17.75 -11.15 22.77
C VAL A 14 17.70 -9.98 21.79
N LEU A 15 18.82 -9.62 21.17
CA LEU A 15 18.86 -8.54 20.17
C LEU A 15 18.07 -8.90 18.89
N SER A 16 18.13 -10.17 18.46
CA SER A 16 17.33 -10.64 17.32
C SER A 16 15.82 -10.57 17.60
N LEU A 17 15.37 -10.84 18.83
CA LEU A 17 13.95 -10.67 19.22
C LEU A 17 13.52 -9.20 19.25
N ALA A 18 14.44 -8.26 19.55
CA ALA A 18 14.16 -6.83 19.48
C ALA A 18 14.00 -6.31 18.03
N SER A 19 14.48 -7.05 17.02
CA SER A 19 14.29 -6.69 15.61
C SER A 19 12.88 -7.01 15.08
N CYS A 20 12.12 -7.90 15.74
CA CYS A 20 10.70 -8.09 15.45
C CYS A 20 9.86 -6.85 15.79
N ASP A 21 10.41 -5.95 16.62
CA ASP A 21 9.87 -4.64 16.93
C ASP A 21 10.47 -3.53 16.04
N TYR A 22 11.11 -3.85 14.91
CA TYR A 22 11.60 -2.81 13.96
C TYR A 22 10.46 -1.90 13.44
N GLN A 23 9.22 -2.38 13.49
CA GLN A 23 8.02 -1.56 13.27
C GLN A 23 7.48 -0.86 14.54
N LYS A 24 7.92 -1.20 15.75
CA LYS A 24 7.46 -0.58 17.01
C LYS A 24 7.87 0.88 17.14
N TYR A 25 9.05 1.24 16.64
CA TYR A 25 9.56 2.62 16.68
C TYR A 25 9.62 3.30 15.30
N ASN A 26 9.49 2.56 14.20
CA ASN A 26 9.13 3.16 12.91
C ASN A 26 7.61 3.39 12.83
N THR A 27 7.11 4.04 13.87
CA THR A 27 5.81 4.67 13.86
C THR A 27 6.05 6.12 13.50
N ILE A 28 6.44 6.40 12.25
CA ILE A 28 5.91 7.63 11.64
C ILE A 28 4.41 7.38 11.56
N ARG A 29 3.72 7.63 12.69
CA ARG A 29 2.28 7.72 12.76
C ARG A 29 1.96 8.98 12.00
N GLN A 30 1.94 8.90 10.68
CA GLN A 30 1.14 9.84 9.94
C GLN A 30 -0.23 9.76 10.59
N SER A 31 -0.67 10.88 11.13
CA SER A 31 -1.98 10.99 11.76
C SER A 31 -2.99 10.61 10.70
N ASP A 32 -3.51 9.39 10.79
CA ASP A 32 -4.54 8.92 9.92
C ASP A 32 -5.86 9.52 10.38
N TYR A 33 -6.13 10.73 9.89
CA TYR A 33 -7.36 11.46 10.14
C TYR A 33 -8.61 10.71 9.66
N ARG A 34 -8.43 9.67 8.84
CA ARG A 34 -9.50 8.84 8.26
C ARG A 34 -9.47 7.41 8.79
N GLY A 35 -8.74 7.11 9.87
CA GLY A 35 -8.59 5.75 10.37
C GLY A 35 -9.88 5.11 10.90
N ASN A 36 -10.94 5.90 11.07
CA ASN A 36 -12.29 5.46 11.41
C ASN A 36 -13.28 5.67 10.25
N ASP A 37 -12.80 6.05 9.06
CA ASP A 37 -13.63 6.31 7.89
C ASP A 37 -14.02 4.99 7.22
N PRO A 38 -15.29 4.57 7.34
CA PRO A 38 -15.75 3.32 6.75
C PRO A 38 -15.72 3.37 5.22
N TYR A 39 -15.70 4.55 4.59
CA TYR A 39 -15.60 4.66 3.14
C TYR A 39 -14.20 4.25 2.63
N VAL A 40 -13.15 4.47 3.43
CA VAL A 40 -11.76 4.17 3.06
C VAL A 40 -11.40 2.74 3.46
N TYR A 41 -11.62 2.39 4.72
CA TYR A 41 -11.18 1.11 5.30
C TYR A 41 -12.27 0.04 5.33
N GLY A 42 -13.53 0.40 5.18
CA GLY A 42 -14.63 -0.56 5.31
C GLY A 42 -14.67 -1.26 6.66
N PRO A 43 -14.86 -2.60 6.70
CA PRO A 43 -15.21 -3.28 7.94
C PRO A 43 -14.05 -3.36 8.95
N ASN A 44 -12.79 -3.34 8.52
CA ASN A 44 -11.62 -3.27 9.41
C ASN A 44 -10.44 -2.56 8.74
N LYS A 45 -9.46 -2.09 9.53
CA LYS A 45 -8.31 -1.30 9.03
C LYS A 45 -7.44 -2.02 8.01
N ASP A 46 -7.40 -3.35 8.07
CA ASP A 46 -6.60 -4.20 7.19
C ASP A 46 -7.41 -4.71 5.98
N SER A 47 -8.64 -4.23 5.79
CA SER A 47 -9.45 -4.58 4.62
C SER A 47 -8.89 -3.94 3.36
N ALA A 48 -9.03 -4.65 2.25
CA ALA A 48 -8.86 -4.05 0.94
C ALA A 48 -9.78 -2.83 0.79
N ALA A 49 -9.26 -1.75 0.18
CA ALA A 49 -10.00 -0.51 -0.02
C ALA A 49 -11.37 -0.80 -0.64
N ILE A 50 -12.46 -0.27 -0.05
CA ILE A 50 -13.82 -0.52 -0.54
C ILE A 50 -13.95 -0.21 -2.03
N GLN A 51 -13.25 0.81 -2.50
CA GLN A 51 -13.27 1.25 -3.90
C GLN A 51 -12.88 0.15 -4.90
N SER A 52 -12.02 -0.79 -4.49
CA SER A 52 -11.63 -1.95 -5.32
C SER A 52 -12.79 -2.92 -5.61
N LYS A 53 -13.86 -2.87 -4.79
CA LYS A 53 -15.05 -3.71 -4.96
C LYS A 53 -16.08 -3.08 -5.88
N TYR A 54 -16.02 -1.78 -6.12
CA TYR A 54 -16.97 -1.12 -7.00
C TYR A 54 -16.75 -1.55 -8.46
N LYS A 55 -17.81 -2.05 -9.08
CA LYS A 55 -17.86 -2.31 -10.53
C LYS A 55 -18.61 -1.15 -11.17
N TYR A 56 -17.94 -0.44 -12.06
CA TYR A 56 -18.54 0.64 -12.82
C TYR A 56 -19.01 0.11 -14.16
N THR A 57 -20.23 0.48 -14.55
CA THR A 57 -20.72 0.20 -15.91
C THR A 57 -19.83 0.94 -16.90
N PRO A 58 -19.30 0.27 -17.94
CA PRO A 58 -18.55 0.94 -18.98
C PRO A 58 -19.37 2.09 -19.59
N ASN A 59 -18.72 3.24 -19.78
CA ASN A 59 -19.30 4.39 -20.45
C ASN A 59 -18.46 4.72 -21.70
N PRO A 60 -18.89 4.28 -22.90
CA PRO A 60 -18.14 4.46 -24.14
C PRO A 60 -17.81 5.92 -24.46
N ALA A 61 -18.63 6.88 -24.01
CA ALA A 61 -18.36 8.31 -24.21
C ALA A 61 -17.09 8.79 -23.48
N LEU A 62 -16.70 8.12 -22.39
CA LEU A 62 -15.46 8.44 -21.67
C LEU A 62 -14.23 7.98 -22.45
N GLU A 63 -14.31 6.85 -23.16
CA GLU A 63 -13.20 6.35 -24.00
C GLU A 63 -12.91 7.34 -25.13
N GLU A 64 -13.96 7.79 -25.84
CA GLU A 64 -13.83 8.81 -26.89
C GLU A 64 -13.22 10.12 -26.36
N ARG A 65 -13.70 10.59 -25.20
CA ARG A 65 -13.17 11.81 -24.58
C ARG A 65 -11.70 11.63 -24.17
N THR A 66 -11.34 10.47 -23.63
CA THR A 66 -9.96 10.16 -23.22
C THR A 66 -9.04 10.12 -24.43
N GLN A 67 -9.49 9.53 -25.53
CA GLN A 67 -8.76 9.51 -26.80
C GLN A 67 -8.52 10.94 -27.34
N LYS A 68 -9.54 11.81 -27.35
CA LYS A 68 -9.39 13.22 -27.76
C LYS A 68 -8.40 13.98 -26.88
N ILE A 69 -8.43 13.76 -25.57
CA ILE A 69 -7.49 14.39 -24.64
C ILE A 69 -6.06 13.90 -24.90
N ARG A 70 -5.87 12.60 -25.08
CA ARG A 70 -4.58 12.02 -25.44
C ARG A 70 -4.03 12.63 -26.72
N GLU A 71 -4.83 12.69 -27.78
CA GLU A 71 -4.42 13.26 -29.06
C GLU A 71 -4.01 14.73 -28.94
N LYS A 72 -4.71 15.49 -28.11
CA LYS A 72 -4.35 16.89 -27.81
C LYS A 72 -3.01 17.01 -27.08
N LEU A 73 -2.68 16.07 -26.22
CA LEU A 73 -1.45 16.11 -25.40
C LEU A 73 -0.23 15.51 -26.11
N PHE A 74 -0.43 14.46 -26.93
CA PHE A 74 0.64 13.62 -27.44
C PHE A 74 0.64 13.44 -28.97
N GLY A 75 -0.34 14.03 -29.68
CA GLY A 75 -0.52 13.84 -31.12
C GLY A 75 -1.24 12.54 -31.47
N ALA A 76 -1.32 12.25 -32.78
CA ALA A 76 -2.04 11.08 -33.28
C ALA A 76 -1.47 9.77 -32.72
N GLY A 77 -2.35 8.89 -32.21
CA GLY A 77 -1.99 7.57 -31.72
C GLY A 77 -3.11 6.96 -30.89
N THR A 78 -3.18 5.64 -30.81
CA THR A 78 -4.23 4.93 -30.08
C THR A 78 -3.84 4.70 -28.62
N ILE A 79 -4.84 4.66 -27.73
CA ILE A 79 -4.66 4.07 -26.40
C ILE A 79 -4.42 2.57 -26.61
N GLY A 80 -3.15 2.15 -26.62
CA GLY A 80 -2.81 0.75 -26.47
C GLY A 80 -3.27 0.29 -25.09
N GLU A 81 -4.02 -0.80 -25.04
CA GLU A 81 -4.39 -1.46 -23.78
C GLU A 81 -3.11 -1.76 -22.99
N GLY A 82 -3.01 -1.24 -21.77
CA GLY A 82 -1.79 -1.34 -20.98
C GLY A 82 -2.03 -1.18 -19.48
N ALA A 83 -1.84 -2.31 -18.80
CA ALA A 83 -1.81 -2.61 -17.35
C ALA A 83 -3.16 -2.81 -16.65
#